data_AF-A0A1V0I093-F1
#
_entry.id   AF-A0A1V0I093-F1
#
_cell.length_a   1.000
_cell.length_b   1.000
_cell.length_c   1.000
_cell.angle_alpha   90.00
_cell.angle_beta   90.00
_cell.angle_gamma   90.00
#
_symmetry.space_group_name_H-M   'P 1'
#
loop_
_entity.id
_entity.type
_entity.pdbx_description
1 polymer ?
#
loop_
_entity_poly.entity_id
_entity_poly.type
_entity_poly.pdbx_seq_one_letter_code
_entity_poly.pdbx_strand_id
1 'polypeptide(L)'
;MGLVIGGSPRFRLAQQPDPTEKPDGRRKLHHALGRHRPPCPEGQTLKGCRRMDRKKNTTSPYPAEFRERAVQMVVDHLDSYASLTGAVRDIAGKLGCSPDSLRVWYKQARRDSGKEAGPTSADKARIRELERGNRELRQANEILNKASACFARAELDRPFRK
;
A
#
# COMPACT_ATOMS: atom_id res chain seq x y z
N MET A 1 -38.54 18.14 -84.30
CA MET A 1 -38.82 16.97 -83.43
C MET A 1 -37.49 16.38 -83.02
N GLY A 2 -37.20 16.36 -81.71
CA GLY A 2 -35.92 15.90 -81.18
C GLY A 2 -36.08 15.58 -79.71
N LEU A 3 -36.02 14.29 -79.40
CA LEU A 3 -36.15 13.67 -78.09
C LEU A 3 -34.85 13.89 -77.29
N VAL A 4 -34.92 14.29 -76.03
CA VAL A 4 -33.80 14.10 -75.09
C VAL A 4 -34.31 13.49 -73.79
N ILE A 5 -33.87 12.25 -73.62
CA ILE A 5 -33.95 11.39 -72.45
C ILE A 5 -32.83 11.80 -71.48
N GLY A 6 -33.05 11.70 -70.18
CA GLY A 6 -31.95 11.51 -69.22
C GLY A 6 -32.12 12.21 -67.89
N GLY A 7 -32.74 11.54 -66.93
CA GLY A 7 -32.66 11.91 -65.53
C GLY A 7 -31.22 11.85 -65.02
N SER A 8 -30.87 12.77 -64.12
CA SER A 8 -29.68 12.65 -63.27
C SER A 8 -30.00 13.06 -61.84
N PRO A 9 -29.35 12.44 -60.85
CA PRO A 9 -29.88 12.29 -59.51
C PRO A 9 -29.47 13.47 -58.61
N ARG A 10 -30.27 13.69 -57.57
CA ARG A 10 -29.95 14.50 -56.38
C ARG A 10 -28.51 14.25 -55.91
N PHE A 11 -27.59 15.17 -56.22
CA PHE A 11 -26.33 15.26 -55.51
C PHE A 11 -26.58 15.95 -54.17
N ARG A 12 -26.71 15.11 -53.14
CA ARG A 12 -26.67 15.50 -51.73
C ARG A 12 -25.29 16.16 -51.50
N LEU A 13 -25.28 17.46 -51.19
CA LEU A 13 -24.08 18.15 -50.70
C LEU A 13 -23.58 17.37 -49.48
N ALA A 14 -22.49 16.61 -49.69
CA ALA A 14 -21.80 15.93 -48.62
C ALA A 14 -21.19 17.01 -47.72
N GLN A 15 -21.68 17.06 -46.49
CA GLN A 15 -21.08 17.74 -45.36
C GLN A 15 -19.57 17.40 -45.34
N GLN A 16 -18.71 18.42 -45.47
CA GLN A 16 -17.28 18.27 -45.23
C GLN A 16 -17.08 17.96 -43.73
N PRO A 17 -16.26 16.97 -43.34
CA PRO A 17 -16.00 16.67 -41.94
C PRO A 17 -15.12 17.75 -41.28
N ASP A 18 -15.39 18.02 -40.00
CA ASP A 18 -14.67 18.99 -39.15
C ASP A 18 -13.15 18.69 -39.08
N PRO A 19 -12.26 19.71 -39.17
CA PRO A 19 -10.81 19.52 -39.23
C PRO A 19 -10.14 19.25 -37.86
N THR A 20 -10.88 18.84 -36.84
CA THR A 20 -10.32 18.60 -35.48
C THR A 20 -10.38 17.16 -35.00
N GLU A 21 -10.60 16.17 -35.88
CA GLU A 21 -10.32 14.77 -35.54
C GLU A 21 -8.83 14.47 -35.74
N LYS A 22 -8.08 14.57 -34.64
CA LYS A 22 -6.72 14.05 -34.59
C LYS A 22 -6.78 12.53 -34.70
N PRO A 23 -5.95 11.90 -35.56
CA PRO A 23 -5.86 10.45 -35.59
C PRO A 23 -5.27 9.98 -34.26
N ASP A 24 -6.01 9.15 -33.52
CA ASP A 24 -5.51 8.36 -32.39
C ASP A 24 -4.55 7.27 -32.89
N GLY A 25 -3.43 7.74 -33.44
CA GLY A 25 -2.31 6.98 -33.97
C GLY A 25 -1.23 6.82 -32.90
N ARG A 26 -1.59 6.31 -31.72
CA ARG A 26 -0.63 5.67 -30.81
C ARG A 26 -1.19 4.35 -30.28
N ARG A 27 -1.43 3.44 -31.23
CA ARG A 27 -1.16 2.02 -31.03
C ARG A 27 0.34 1.85 -30.71
N LYS A 28 0.72 2.12 -29.45
CA LYS A 28 1.92 1.53 -28.87
C LYS A 28 1.48 0.23 -28.22
N LEU A 29 1.99 -0.86 -28.80
CA LEU A 29 1.89 -2.24 -28.38
C LEU A 29 1.90 -2.36 -26.84
N HIS A 30 0.74 -2.52 -26.22
CA HIS A 30 0.60 -3.15 -24.91
C HIS A 30 0.02 -4.55 -25.10
N HIS A 31 0.77 -5.36 -25.86
CA HIS A 31 0.58 -6.80 -25.80
C HIS A 31 1.23 -7.27 -24.48
N ALA A 32 0.38 -7.73 -23.57
CA ALA A 32 0.66 -8.81 -22.63
C ALA A 32 2.06 -8.83 -21.98
N LEU A 33 2.36 -7.85 -21.12
CA LEU A 33 3.12 -8.14 -19.90
C LEU A 33 2.18 -8.04 -18.72
N GLY A 34 1.26 -9.01 -18.68
CA GLY A 34 0.77 -9.45 -17.38
C GLY A 34 2.00 -9.70 -16.52
N ARG A 35 1.98 -9.21 -15.28
CA ARG A 35 2.87 -9.71 -14.23
C ARG A 35 2.46 -11.17 -13.96
N HIS A 36 2.64 -12.03 -14.96
CA HIS A 36 2.59 -13.47 -14.80
C HIS A 36 3.77 -13.78 -13.91
N ARG A 37 3.49 -13.87 -12.61
CA ARG A 37 4.35 -14.59 -11.70
C ARG A 37 4.53 -15.98 -12.34
N PRO A 38 5.75 -16.41 -12.66
CA PRO A 38 5.95 -17.72 -13.25
C PRO A 38 5.33 -18.76 -12.29
N PRO A 39 4.57 -19.76 -12.80
CA PRO A 39 4.11 -20.84 -11.95
C PRO A 39 5.35 -21.52 -11.38
N CYS A 40 5.37 -21.63 -10.04
CA CYS A 40 6.42 -22.38 -9.36
C CYS A 40 6.42 -23.80 -9.94
N PRO A 41 7.58 -24.35 -10.37
CA PRO A 41 7.62 -25.74 -10.78
C PRO A 41 7.23 -26.61 -9.59
N GLU A 42 6.17 -27.40 -9.81
CA GLU A 42 5.63 -28.34 -8.84
C GLU A 42 6.70 -29.37 -8.48
N GLY A 43 6.91 -29.62 -7.18
CA GLY A 43 7.67 -30.77 -6.71
C GLY A 43 9.08 -30.54 -6.14
N GLN A 44 9.48 -29.32 -5.79
CA GLN A 44 10.71 -29.12 -5.01
C GLN A 44 10.45 -28.27 -3.76
N THR A 45 10.50 -28.92 -2.60
CA THR A 45 10.45 -28.28 -1.28
C THR A 45 11.70 -27.42 -1.09
N LEU A 46 11.62 -26.16 -1.54
CA LEU A 46 12.61 -25.12 -1.23
C LEU A 46 12.53 -24.77 0.25
N LYS A 47 13.14 -25.61 1.08
CA LYS A 47 13.42 -25.38 2.49
C LYS A 47 14.50 -24.30 2.58
N GLY A 48 14.16 -23.04 2.33
CA GLY A 48 15.17 -21.99 2.46
C GLY A 48 14.89 -20.60 1.90
N CYS A 49 13.77 -20.32 1.23
CA CYS A 49 13.42 -18.93 0.90
C CYS A 49 12.87 -18.21 2.14
N ARG A 50 13.69 -18.06 3.18
CA ARG A 50 13.46 -17.07 4.23
C ARG A 50 13.61 -15.71 3.57
N ARG A 51 12.50 -15.11 3.17
CA ARG A 51 12.42 -13.67 2.92
C ARG A 51 12.94 -13.03 4.21
N MET A 52 14.16 -12.51 4.18
CA MET A 52 14.76 -11.86 5.35
C MET A 52 13.88 -10.66 5.68
N ASP A 53 13.08 -10.77 6.75
CA ASP A 53 12.41 -9.65 7.37
C ASP A 53 13.49 -8.71 7.90
N ARG A 54 13.97 -7.84 7.02
CA ARG A 54 14.92 -6.79 7.35
C ARG A 54 14.24 -5.92 8.41
N LYS A 55 14.53 -6.19 9.68
CA LYS A 55 14.17 -5.33 10.82
C LYS A 55 14.84 -3.98 10.59
N LYS A 56 14.12 -3.08 9.95
CA LYS A 56 14.49 -1.68 9.82
C LYS A 56 14.38 -1.09 11.23
N ASN A 57 15.45 -0.49 11.74
CA ASN A 57 15.37 0.30 12.97
C ASN A 57 14.41 1.47 12.72
N THR A 58 13.21 1.42 13.29
CA THR A 58 12.16 2.42 13.02
C THR A 58 12.33 3.66 13.88
N THR A 59 13.54 4.18 14.03
CA THR A 59 13.72 5.58 14.43
C THR A 59 13.51 6.39 13.17
N SER A 60 12.25 6.79 12.91
CA SER A 60 11.98 7.64 11.77
C SER A 60 12.86 8.89 11.88
N PRO A 61 13.58 9.28 10.81
CA PRO A 61 14.58 10.34 10.83
C PRO A 61 13.99 11.72 11.15
N TYR A 62 12.66 11.86 11.10
CA TYR A 62 11.94 13.08 11.44
C TYR A 62 11.40 13.02 12.88
N PRO A 63 11.65 14.01 13.75
CA PRO A 63 11.07 14.08 15.08
C PRO A 63 9.54 14.24 15.02
N ALA A 64 8.82 13.87 16.09
CA ALA A 64 7.35 13.90 16.11
C ALA A 64 6.80 15.31 15.89
N GLU A 65 7.37 16.31 16.57
CA GLU A 65 7.00 17.73 16.45
C GLU A 65 7.09 18.24 15.00
N PHE A 66 8.14 17.85 14.27
CA PHE A 66 8.29 18.21 12.86
C PHE A 66 7.16 17.62 12.01
N ARG A 67 6.78 16.35 12.26
CA ARG A 67 5.71 15.69 11.50
C ARG A 67 4.36 16.36 11.76
N GLU A 68 4.07 16.69 13.02
CA GLU A 68 2.83 17.37 13.42
C GLU A 68 2.74 18.75 12.77
N ARG A 69 3.81 19.55 12.85
CA ARG A 69 3.88 20.87 12.21
C ARG A 69 3.73 20.78 10.68
N ALA A 70 4.39 19.81 10.06
CA ALA A 70 4.29 19.60 8.62
C ALA A 70 2.86 19.23 8.20
N VAL A 71 2.18 18.38 8.98
CA VAL A 71 0.78 18.02 8.72
C VAL A 71 -0.15 19.21 8.94
N GLN A 72 0.04 19.99 9.99
CA GLN A 72 -0.76 21.18 10.26
C GLN A 72 -0.67 22.17 9.11
N MET A 73 0.54 22.43 8.61
CA MET A 73 0.77 23.28 7.45
C MET A 73 0.03 22.80 6.19
N VAL A 74 -0.05 21.47 5.99
CA VAL A 74 -0.83 20.89 4.88
C VAL A 74 -2.31 21.14 5.05
N VAL A 75 -2.83 21.04 6.28
CA VAL A 75 -4.24 21.32 6.59
C VAL A 75 -4.55 22.81 6.36
N ASP A 76 -3.74 23.70 6.90
CA ASP A 76 -3.96 25.15 6.86
C ASP A 76 -3.95 25.71 5.44
N HIS A 77 -3.10 25.15 4.57
CA HIS A 77 -2.98 25.61 3.19
C HIS A 77 -3.79 24.76 2.19
N LEU A 78 -4.51 23.73 2.63
CA LEU A 78 -5.17 22.79 1.71
C LEU A 78 -6.14 23.50 0.76
N ASP A 79 -6.90 24.47 1.27
CA ASP A 79 -7.91 25.23 0.50
C ASP A 79 -7.29 26.15 -0.56
N SER A 80 -6.00 26.47 -0.44
CA SER A 80 -5.27 27.31 -1.40
C SER A 80 -4.77 26.52 -2.63
N TYR A 81 -4.84 25.18 -2.60
CA TYR A 81 -4.39 24.33 -3.72
C TYR A 81 -5.56 23.57 -4.34
N ALA A 82 -5.49 23.37 -5.67
CA ALA A 82 -6.47 22.57 -6.40
C ALA A 82 -6.49 21.08 -6.01
N SER A 83 -5.43 20.57 -5.35
CA SER A 83 -5.37 19.18 -4.90
C SER A 83 -4.42 18.98 -3.72
N LEU A 84 -4.74 17.99 -2.87
CA LEU A 84 -3.87 17.54 -1.79
C LEU A 84 -2.48 17.15 -2.29
N THR A 85 -2.39 16.47 -3.45
CA THR A 85 -1.12 16.04 -4.03
C THR A 85 -0.24 17.24 -4.37
N GLY A 86 -0.82 18.33 -4.87
CA GLY A 86 -0.11 19.58 -5.13
C GLY A 86 0.40 20.23 -3.84
N ALA A 87 -0.49 20.39 -2.85
CA ALA A 87 -0.15 20.96 -1.54
C ALA A 87 0.99 20.19 -0.84
N VAL A 88 0.86 18.86 -0.76
CA VAL A 88 1.87 17.99 -0.14
C VAL A 88 3.21 18.10 -0.86
N ARG A 89 3.24 18.14 -2.19
CA ARG A 89 4.50 18.20 -2.94
C ARG A 89 5.22 19.54 -2.76
N ASP A 90 4.48 20.63 -2.75
CA ASP A 90 5.03 21.97 -2.53
C ASP A 90 5.53 22.15 -1.08
N ILE A 91 4.71 21.78 -0.08
CA ILE A 91 5.08 21.88 1.33
C ILE A 91 6.26 20.94 1.67
N ALA A 92 6.26 19.72 1.13
CA ALA A 92 7.39 18.81 1.31
C ALA A 92 8.69 19.36 0.72
N GLY A 93 8.62 20.04 -0.43
CA GLY A 93 9.75 20.76 -1.02
C GLY A 93 10.27 21.88 -0.13
N LYS A 94 9.36 22.67 0.46
CA LYS A 94 9.71 23.77 1.40
C LYS A 94 10.35 23.26 2.69
N LEU A 95 9.90 22.11 3.20
CA LEU A 95 10.37 21.52 4.46
C LEU A 95 11.57 20.57 4.28
N GLY A 96 11.95 20.24 3.05
CA GLY A 96 13.04 19.29 2.76
C GLY A 96 12.73 17.84 3.18
N CYS A 97 11.45 17.45 3.20
CA CYS A 97 11.03 16.08 3.54
C CYS A 97 10.47 15.33 2.33
N SER A 98 10.37 14.00 2.42
CA SER A 98 9.78 13.18 1.36
C SER A 98 8.25 13.42 1.27
N PRO A 99 7.70 13.73 0.07
CA PRO A 99 6.26 13.96 -0.11
C PRO A 99 5.43 12.71 0.20
N ASP A 100 5.95 11.51 -0.06
CA ASP A 100 5.31 10.25 0.32
C ASP A 100 5.16 10.12 1.84
N SER A 101 6.19 10.53 2.59
CA SER A 101 6.16 10.49 4.06
C SER A 101 5.12 11.46 4.61
N LEU A 102 5.09 12.69 4.09
CA LEU A 102 4.12 13.72 4.50
C LEU A 102 2.68 13.28 4.19
N ARG A 103 2.44 12.65 3.04
CA ARG A 103 1.12 12.09 2.70
C ARG A 103 0.68 11.00 3.66
N VAL A 104 1.59 10.13 4.08
CA VAL A 104 1.28 9.08 5.07
C VAL A 104 0.94 9.69 6.42
N TRP A 105 1.69 10.70 6.88
CA TRP A 105 1.39 11.39 8.14
C TRP A 105 0.06 12.13 8.09
N TYR A 106 -0.24 12.83 7.00
CA TYR A 106 -1.52 13.52 6.80
C TYR A 106 -2.71 12.54 6.89
N LYS A 107 -2.63 11.39 6.21
CA LYS A 107 -3.67 10.36 6.29
C LYS A 107 -3.81 9.79 7.70
N GLN A 108 -2.69 9.58 8.40
CA GLN A 108 -2.74 9.11 9.77
C GLN A 108 -3.41 10.13 10.70
N ALA A 109 -3.06 11.42 10.56
CA ALA A 109 -3.70 12.48 11.34
C ALA A 109 -5.21 12.60 11.06
N ARG A 110 -5.65 12.36 9.82
CA ARG A 110 -7.09 12.27 9.49
C ARG A 110 -7.78 11.11 10.22
N ARG A 111 -7.14 9.94 10.32
CA ARG A 111 -7.67 8.80 11.09
C ARG A 111 -7.69 9.10 12.58
N ASP A 112 -6.61 9.69 13.10
CA ASP A 112 -6.50 10.03 14.52
C ASP A 112 -7.53 11.11 14.92
N SER A 113 -7.92 11.97 13.98
CA SER A 113 -9.01 12.95 14.14
C SER A 113 -10.40 12.37 13.88
N GLY A 114 -10.54 11.07 13.60
CA GLY A 114 -11.81 10.41 13.29
C GLY A 114 -12.43 10.76 11.94
N LYS A 115 -11.72 11.47 11.05
CA LYS A 115 -12.20 11.88 9.72
C LYS A 115 -12.10 10.78 8.67
N GLU A 116 -11.36 9.70 8.93
CA GLU A 116 -11.22 8.53 8.07
C GLU A 116 -11.25 7.25 8.91
N ALA A 117 -11.82 6.17 8.35
CA ALA A 117 -11.82 4.86 8.98
C ALA A 117 -10.40 4.24 8.99
N GLY A 118 -10.10 3.51 10.06
CA GLY A 118 -8.87 2.75 10.22
C GLY A 118 -8.27 2.90 11.63
N PRO A 119 -7.24 2.10 11.95
CA PRO A 119 -6.62 2.12 13.27
C PRO A 119 -5.89 3.43 13.52
N THR A 120 -6.19 4.05 14.65
CA THR A 120 -5.52 5.26 15.12
C THR A 120 -4.08 4.95 15.55
N SER A 121 -3.26 5.97 15.73
CA SER A 121 -1.92 5.84 16.27
C SER A 121 -1.94 5.21 17.66
N ALA A 122 -2.95 5.55 18.49
CA ALA A 122 -3.18 4.96 19.81
C ALA A 122 -3.51 3.47 19.72
N ASP A 123 -4.42 3.08 18.81
CA ASP A 123 -4.77 1.66 18.59
C ASP A 123 -3.53 0.86 18.18
N LYS A 124 -2.73 1.41 17.26
CA LYS A 124 -1.47 0.76 16.83
C LYS A 124 -0.46 0.63 17.95
N ALA A 125 -0.41 1.59 18.88
CA ALA A 125 0.46 1.50 20.05
C ALA A 125 -0.03 0.39 20.99
N ARG A 126 -1.34 0.36 21.27
CA ARG A 126 -1.95 -0.66 22.12
C ARG A 126 -1.80 -2.06 21.56
N ILE A 127 -2.02 -2.25 20.25
CA ILE A 127 -1.83 -3.53 19.57
C ILE A 127 -0.38 -4.01 19.72
N ARG A 128 0.60 -3.13 19.47
CA ARG A 128 2.02 -3.49 19.61
C ARG A 128 2.39 -3.91 21.03
N GLU A 129 1.84 -3.21 22.02
CA GLU A 129 2.05 -3.55 23.43
C GLU A 129 1.47 -4.93 23.77
N LEU A 130 0.23 -5.18 23.35
CA LEU A 130 -0.44 -6.45 23.55
C LEU A 130 0.28 -7.60 22.82
N GLU A 131 0.76 -7.37 21.61
CA GLU A 131 1.55 -8.35 20.84
C GLU A 131 2.90 -8.64 21.50
N ARG A 132 3.51 -7.67 22.17
CA ARG A 132 4.72 -7.91 22.99
C ARG A 132 4.38 -8.81 24.18
N GLY A 133 3.37 -8.45 24.98
CA GLY A 133 2.96 -9.25 26.13
C GLY A 133 2.55 -10.68 25.72
N ASN A 134 1.82 -10.85 24.62
CA ASN A 134 1.42 -12.18 24.15
C ASN A 134 2.63 -13.04 23.74
N ARG A 135 3.67 -12.44 23.14
CA ARG A 135 4.91 -13.15 22.82
C ARG A 135 5.64 -13.61 24.08
N GLU A 136 5.74 -12.74 25.08
CA GLU A 136 6.38 -13.07 26.37
C GLU A 136 5.61 -14.18 27.09
N LEU A 137 4.29 -14.09 27.15
CA LEU A 137 3.44 -15.13 27.75
C LEU A 137 3.55 -16.47 27.02
N ARG A 138 3.60 -16.46 25.68
CA ARG A 138 3.82 -17.69 24.89
C ARG A 138 5.19 -18.30 25.18
N GLN A 139 6.23 -17.48 25.28
CA GLN A 139 7.57 -17.95 25.62
C GLN A 139 7.63 -18.53 27.03
N ALA A 140 7.02 -17.89 28.02
CA ALA A 140 6.94 -18.39 29.39
C ALA A 140 6.18 -19.73 29.45
N ASN A 141 5.03 -19.82 28.80
CA ASN A 141 4.27 -21.07 28.72
C ASN A 141 5.06 -22.19 28.04
N GLU A 142 5.86 -21.89 27.02
CA GLU A 142 6.72 -22.88 26.38
C GLU A 142 7.79 -23.41 27.35
N ILE A 143 8.41 -22.53 28.14
CA ILE A 143 9.38 -22.92 29.17
C ILE A 143 8.71 -23.81 30.22
N LEU A 144 7.55 -23.41 30.72
CA LEU A 144 6.81 -24.18 31.73
C LEU A 144 6.40 -25.55 31.20
N ASN A 145 5.89 -25.64 29.97
CA ASN A 145 5.55 -26.93 29.36
C ASN A 145 6.77 -27.83 29.21
N LYS A 146 7.92 -27.29 28.81
CA LYS A 146 9.19 -28.05 28.73
C LYS A 146 9.65 -28.53 30.10
N ALA A 147 9.54 -27.69 31.12
CA ALA A 147 9.86 -28.06 32.49
C ALA A 147 8.95 -29.19 32.99
N SER A 148 7.63 -29.07 32.82
CA SER A 148 6.66 -30.11 33.19
C SER A 148 6.95 -31.44 32.50
N ALA A 149 7.28 -31.42 31.20
CA ALA A 149 7.66 -32.64 30.48
C ALA A 149 8.97 -33.25 31.01
N CYS A 150 9.93 -32.43 31.41
CA CYS A 150 11.17 -32.88 32.04
C CYS A 150 10.91 -33.52 33.41
N PHE A 151 10.07 -32.90 34.24
CA PHE A 151 9.69 -33.44 35.55
C PHE A 151 8.94 -34.77 35.43
N ALA A 152 7.94 -34.85 34.56
CA ALA A 152 7.20 -36.09 34.34
C ALA A 152 8.12 -37.24 33.89
N ARG A 153 9.12 -36.95 33.05
CA ARG A 153 10.11 -37.95 32.62
C ARG A 153 11.05 -38.36 33.75
N ALA A 154 11.46 -37.42 34.61
CA ALA A 154 12.30 -37.72 35.77
C ALA A 154 11.56 -38.56 36.83
N GLU A 155 10.25 -38.38 36.99
CA GLU A 155 9.44 -39.23 37.86
C GLU A 155 9.36 -40.68 37.34
N LEU A 156 9.23 -40.87 36.02
CA LEU A 156 9.21 -42.20 35.42
C LEU A 156 10.55 -42.93 35.50
N ASP A 157 11.67 -42.21 35.51
CA ASP A 157 13.03 -42.78 35.56
C ASP A 157 13.47 -43.15 36.99
N ARG A 158 12.68 -42.79 38.02
CA ARG A 158 13.03 -43.08 39.41
C ARG A 158 12.85 -44.59 39.69
N PRO A 159 13.91 -45.31 40.11
CA PRO A 159 13.76 -46.70 40.50
C PRO A 159 12.84 -46.81 41.72
N PHE A 160 11.77 -47.60 41.60
CA PHE A 160 10.95 -47.99 42.73
C PHE A 160 11.84 -48.74 43.73
N ARG A 161 12.19 -48.10 44.86
CA ARG A 161 12.81 -48.81 45.97
C ARG A 161 11.76 -49.74 46.57
N LYS A 162 12.03 -51.05 46.52
CA LYS A 162 11.34 -52.10 47.26
C LYS A 162 11.90 -52.21 48.66
#